data_AF-A0AAW8EYV8-F1
#
_entry.id   AF-A0AAW8EYV8-F1
#
_cell.length_a   1.000
_cell.length_b   1.000
_cell.length_c   1.000
_cell.angle_alpha   90.00
_cell.angle_beta   90.00
_cell.angle_gamma   90.00
#
_symmetry.space_group_name_H-M   'P 1'
#
loop_
_entity.id
_entity.type
_entity.pdbx_description
1 polymer ?
#
loop_
_entity_poly.entity_id
_entity_poly.type
_entity_poly.pdbx_seq_one_letter_code
_entity_poly.pdbx_strand_id
1 'polypeptide(L)'
;MRRDLRLLPLAGTVWAVALLCVFVPAAAVWAVGAGIVAAVAALAVWRRRGALTVVILASGAAVALSAALALPGRAEATAWGGRIVEATAEITSSASIGQDGRLWFDAQLTGIGSPGGVAHAAAPIRVGVDFGEGFDMGAGIRITGQAAQTDAGERSAIVVFASAAEVERTASGVFALAAELKGDFVSRSTALPEPGAGLLPGLAVGDTRAVTADLNDDMRASGLSHLTAVSGLPDE
;
A
#
# COMPACT_ATOMS: atom_id res chain seq x y z
N MET A 1 25.64 -12.51 26.38
CA MET A 1 25.04 -12.28 25.06
C MET A 1 25.58 -10.96 24.51
N ARG A 2 26.58 -10.96 23.61
CA ARG A 2 27.12 -9.72 23.03
C ARG A 2 26.18 -9.29 21.91
N ARG A 3 25.57 -8.11 22.01
CA ARG A 3 24.75 -7.55 20.91
C ARG A 3 25.68 -7.14 19.78
N ASP A 4 25.51 -7.75 18.61
CA ASP A 4 26.26 -7.37 17.41
C ASP A 4 25.64 -6.09 16.82
N LEU A 5 26.26 -4.94 17.09
CA LEU A 5 25.77 -3.62 16.68
C LEU A 5 26.28 -3.18 15.31
N ARG A 6 26.96 -4.07 14.57
CA ARG A 6 27.57 -3.73 13.26
C ARG A 6 26.56 -3.36 12.17
N LEU A 7 25.31 -3.82 12.30
CA LEU A 7 24.22 -3.50 11.37
C LEU A 7 23.46 -2.22 11.73
N LEU A 8 23.65 -1.70 12.93
CA LEU A 8 23.02 -0.45 13.37
C LEU A 8 23.32 0.74 12.44
N PRO A 9 24.58 1.00 12.01
CA PRO A 9 24.86 2.11 11.09
C PRO A 9 24.22 1.89 9.71
N LEU A 10 24.16 0.65 9.22
CA LEU A 10 23.49 0.34 7.95
C LEU A 10 21.99 0.66 8.03
N ALA A 11 21.32 0.15 9.06
CA ALA A 11 19.91 0.42 9.29
C ALA A 11 19.65 1.93 9.44
N GLY A 12 20.47 2.62 10.24
CA GLY A 12 20.37 4.06 10.43
C GLY A 12 20.52 4.86 9.13
N THR A 13 21.50 4.51 8.28
CA THR A 13 21.68 5.19 6.98
C THR A 13 20.51 4.93 6.04
N VAL A 14 20.03 3.68 5.94
CA VAL A 14 18.88 3.33 5.09
C VAL A 14 17.64 4.12 5.52
N TRP A 15 17.34 4.16 6.82
CA TRP A 15 16.20 4.90 7.35
C TRP A 15 16.35 6.41 7.17
N ALA A 16 17.53 6.97 7.44
CA ALA A 16 17.77 8.40 7.28
C ALA A 16 17.61 8.84 5.82
N VAL A 17 18.13 8.05 4.87
CA VAL A 17 17.98 8.34 3.44
C VAL A 17 16.53 8.17 2.99
N ALA A 18 15.84 7.12 3.45
CA ALA A 18 14.42 6.94 3.15
C ALA A 18 13.58 8.13 3.64
N LEU A 19 13.75 8.56 4.90
CA LEU A 19 13.07 9.72 5.47
C LEU A 19 13.41 11.00 4.70
N LEU A 20 14.67 11.23 4.36
CA LEU A 20 15.08 12.37 3.54
C LEU A 20 14.37 12.38 2.19
N CYS A 21 14.30 11.25 1.50
CA CYS A 21 13.62 11.14 0.20
C CYS A 21 12.10 11.30 0.30
N VAL A 22 11.49 10.91 1.43
CA VAL A 22 10.05 11.08 1.67
C VAL A 22 9.70 12.54 1.91
N PHE A 23 10.42 13.24 2.78
CA PHE A 23 10.10 14.63 3.15
C PHE A 23 10.70 15.67 2.20
N VAL A 24 11.79 15.33 1.50
CA VAL A 24 12.43 16.20 0.51
C VAL A 24 12.67 15.40 -0.77
N PRO A 25 11.62 15.14 -1.58
CA PRO A 25 11.73 14.39 -2.84
C PRO A 25 12.84 14.89 -3.78
N ALA A 26 13.03 16.21 -3.86
CA ALA A 26 14.08 16.84 -4.66
C ALA A 26 15.51 16.43 -4.26
N ALA A 27 15.72 15.97 -3.02
CA ALA A 27 17.01 15.52 -2.54
C ALA A 27 17.38 14.11 -3.04
N ALA A 28 16.44 13.32 -3.58
CA ALA A 28 16.68 11.93 -3.96
C ALA A 28 17.81 11.79 -4.99
N VAL A 29 17.81 12.59 -6.07
CA VAL A 29 18.84 12.53 -7.11
C VAL A 29 20.21 12.94 -6.56
N TRP A 30 20.26 13.94 -5.68
CA TRP A 30 21.50 14.36 -5.02
C TRP A 30 22.02 13.31 -4.06
N ALA A 31 21.13 12.64 -3.31
CA ALA A 31 21.47 11.55 -2.39
C ALA A 31 22.04 10.33 -3.14
N VAL A 32 21.51 9.99 -4.33
CA VAL A 32 22.10 8.97 -5.21
C VAL A 32 23.52 9.35 -5.60
N GLY A 33 23.71 10.56 -6.13
CA GLY A 33 25.03 11.02 -6.57
C GLY A 33 26.06 11.05 -5.43
N ALA A 34 25.69 11.63 -4.28
CA ALA A 34 26.54 11.70 -3.11
C ALA A 34 26.90 10.31 -2.56
N GLY A 35 25.94 9.39 -2.50
CA GLY A 35 26.15 8.02 -2.04
C GLY A 35 27.11 7.23 -2.94
N ILE A 36 26.95 7.33 -4.27
CA ILE A 36 27.83 6.66 -5.23
C ILE A 36 29.25 7.22 -5.14
N VAL A 37 29.41 8.56 -5.14
CA VAL A 37 30.72 9.21 -5.06
C VAL A 37 31.43 8.83 -3.76
N ALA A 38 30.72 8.87 -2.63
CA ALA A 38 31.27 8.48 -1.34
C ALA A 38 31.68 6.99 -1.30
N ALA A 39 30.89 6.09 -1.91
CA ALA A 39 31.20 4.67 -1.98
C ALA A 39 32.46 4.40 -2.82
N VAL A 40 32.60 5.07 -3.96
CA VAL A 40 33.78 4.97 -4.84
C VAL A 40 35.02 5.52 -4.13
N ALA A 41 34.91 6.67 -3.46
CA ALA A 41 36.00 7.24 -2.68
C ALA A 41 36.43 6.31 -1.53
N ALA A 42 35.48 5.73 -0.78
CA ALA A 42 35.77 4.78 0.29
C ALA A 42 36.48 3.52 -0.24
N LEU A 43 36.08 3.02 -1.42
CA LEU A 43 36.74 1.89 -2.06
C LEU A 43 38.19 2.22 -2.48
N ALA A 44 38.42 3.43 -3.02
CA ALA A 44 39.73 3.88 -3.45
C ALA A 44 40.71 4.08 -2.28
N VAL A 45 40.23 4.66 -1.16
CA VAL A 45 41.08 5.01 0.00
C VAL A 45 41.26 3.82 0.94
N TRP A 46 40.22 2.99 1.15
CA TRP A 46 40.19 1.94 2.18
C TRP A 46 40.04 0.52 1.62
N ARG A 47 40.68 0.24 0.47
CA ARG A 47 40.61 -1.00 -0.36
C ARG A 47 40.41 -2.34 0.36
N ARG A 48 40.89 -2.53 1.60
CA ARG A 48 40.71 -3.78 2.39
C ARG A 48 39.98 -3.63 3.73
N ARG A 49 39.74 -2.40 4.22
CA ARG A 49 39.14 -2.15 5.55
C ARG A 49 37.79 -1.40 5.50
N GLY A 50 37.39 -0.90 4.32
CA GLY A 50 36.18 -0.11 4.13
C GLY A 50 34.96 -0.87 3.63
N ALA A 51 34.98 -2.21 3.59
CA ALA A 51 33.89 -3.00 2.98
C ALA A 51 32.52 -2.69 3.58
N LEU A 52 32.43 -2.56 4.92
CA LEU A 52 31.18 -2.18 5.59
C LEU A 52 30.73 -0.76 5.21
N THR A 53 31.65 0.21 5.13
CA THR A 53 31.34 1.59 4.72
C THR A 53 30.82 1.63 3.29
N VAL A 54 31.43 0.88 2.38
CA VAL A 54 30.97 0.78 0.98
C VAL A 54 29.56 0.21 0.93
N VAL A 55 29.27 -0.86 1.69
CA VAL A 55 27.92 -1.44 1.77
C VAL A 55 26.91 -0.42 2.29
N ILE A 56 27.23 0.30 3.37
CA ILE A 56 26.33 1.33 3.94
C ILE A 56 26.00 2.41 2.91
N LEU A 57 27.01 2.95 2.22
CA LEU A 57 26.84 4.01 1.23
C LEU A 57 26.11 3.51 -0.02
N ALA A 58 26.41 2.30 -0.48
CA ALA A 58 25.72 1.67 -1.61
C ALA A 58 24.24 1.39 -1.29
N SER A 59 23.93 0.92 -0.08
CA SER A 59 22.54 0.72 0.36
C SER A 59 21.78 2.04 0.45
N GLY A 60 22.40 3.11 0.97
CA GLY A 60 21.79 4.45 0.97
C GLY A 60 21.52 4.95 -0.47
N ALA A 61 22.50 4.83 -1.36
CA ALA A 61 22.32 5.20 -2.77
C ALA A 61 21.23 4.38 -3.47
N ALA A 62 21.13 3.08 -3.18
CA ALA A 62 20.09 2.22 -3.72
C ALA A 62 18.69 2.64 -3.27
N VAL A 63 18.51 2.98 -1.99
CA VAL A 63 17.24 3.51 -1.46
C VAL A 63 16.87 4.83 -2.11
N ALA A 64 17.82 5.75 -2.23
CA ALA A 64 17.60 7.03 -2.90
C ALA A 64 17.25 6.84 -4.38
N LEU A 65 17.84 5.86 -5.06
CA LEU A 65 17.56 5.53 -6.44
C LEU A 65 16.15 4.95 -6.59
N SER A 66 15.76 4.00 -5.73
CA SER A 66 14.39 3.46 -5.72
C SER A 66 13.35 4.56 -5.50
N ALA A 67 13.61 5.50 -4.58
CA ALA A 67 12.74 6.65 -4.39
C ALA A 67 12.68 7.54 -5.65
N ALA A 68 13.83 7.90 -6.21
CA ALA A 68 13.92 8.75 -7.40
C ALA A 68 13.18 8.17 -8.61
N LEU A 69 13.25 6.85 -8.82
CA LEU A 69 12.54 6.15 -9.90
C LEU A 69 11.01 6.14 -9.70
N ALA A 70 10.52 6.24 -8.46
CA ALA A 70 9.09 6.29 -8.17
C ALA A 70 8.49 7.71 -8.27
N LEU A 71 9.32 8.77 -8.20
CA LEU A 71 8.85 10.16 -8.17
C LEU A 71 8.04 10.59 -9.40
N PRO A 72 8.40 10.28 -10.65
CA PRO A 72 7.67 10.77 -11.82
C PRO A 72 6.21 10.31 -11.81
N GLY A 73 5.97 9.01 -11.59
CA GLY A 73 4.62 8.46 -11.54
C GLY A 73 3.79 9.02 -10.39
N ARG A 74 4.40 9.23 -9.21
CA ARG A 74 3.73 9.90 -8.08
C ARG A 74 3.41 11.38 -8.39
N ALA A 75 4.32 12.09 -9.06
CA ALA A 75 4.11 13.48 -9.45
C ALA A 75 2.98 13.62 -10.48
N GLU A 76 2.92 12.71 -11.45
CA GLU A 76 1.82 12.65 -12.42
C GLU A 76 0.48 12.39 -11.74
N ALA A 77 0.40 11.42 -10.82
CA ALA A 77 -0.84 11.14 -10.08
C ALA A 77 -1.27 12.32 -9.19
N THR A 78 -0.34 12.92 -8.43
CA THR A 78 -0.63 14.04 -7.50
C THR A 78 -1.05 15.32 -8.23
N ALA A 79 -0.64 15.52 -9.49
CA ALA A 79 -1.07 16.64 -10.32
C ALA A 79 -2.59 16.64 -10.60
N TRP A 80 -3.25 15.50 -10.40
CA TRP A 80 -4.70 15.37 -10.49
C TRP A 80 -5.45 15.57 -9.16
N GLY A 81 -4.72 15.77 -8.06
CA GLY A 81 -5.31 16.04 -6.76
C GLY A 81 -6.27 17.24 -6.79
N GLY A 82 -7.44 17.06 -6.19
CA GLY A 82 -8.52 18.05 -6.16
C GLY A 82 -9.41 18.07 -7.41
N ARG A 83 -9.25 17.14 -8.36
CA ARG A 83 -10.02 17.09 -9.62
C ARG A 83 -10.88 15.84 -9.72
N ILE A 84 -11.91 15.91 -10.56
CA ILE A 84 -12.63 14.73 -11.01
C ILE A 84 -11.78 14.03 -12.07
N VAL A 85 -11.52 12.75 -11.86
CA VAL A 85 -10.69 11.92 -12.72
C VAL A 85 -11.38 10.64 -13.13
N GLU A 86 -10.96 10.12 -14.27
CA GLU A 86 -11.13 8.73 -14.66
C GLU A 86 -9.77 8.04 -14.49
N ALA A 87 -9.74 6.95 -13.74
CA ALA A 87 -8.53 6.21 -13.40
C ALA A 87 -8.74 4.72 -13.70
N THR A 88 -7.74 4.11 -14.33
CA THR A 88 -7.66 2.65 -14.52
C THR A 88 -6.58 2.08 -13.61
N ALA A 89 -6.93 1.07 -12.83
CA ALA A 89 -6.03 0.52 -11.82
C ALA A 89 -6.22 -0.99 -11.64
N GLU A 90 -5.23 -1.65 -11.06
CA GLU A 90 -5.30 -3.05 -10.65
C GLU A 90 -5.32 -3.14 -9.12
N ILE A 91 -6.28 -3.88 -8.55
CA ILE A 91 -6.42 -4.01 -7.10
C ILE A 91 -5.24 -4.83 -6.55
N THR A 92 -4.53 -4.28 -5.56
CA THR A 92 -3.33 -4.90 -4.96
C THR A 92 -3.51 -5.35 -3.52
N SER A 93 -4.59 -4.92 -2.85
CA SER A 93 -4.93 -5.35 -1.50
C SER A 93 -6.29 -6.05 -1.46
N SER A 94 -6.56 -6.74 -0.35
CA SER A 94 -7.95 -7.07 -0.02
C SER A 94 -8.72 -5.79 0.27
N ALA A 95 -10.00 -5.80 -0.07
CA ALA A 95 -10.92 -4.72 0.24
C ALA A 95 -11.47 -4.86 1.67
N SER A 96 -11.55 -3.74 2.39
CA SER A 96 -12.08 -3.67 3.76
C SER A 96 -13.07 -2.50 3.91
N ILE A 97 -14.00 -2.60 4.86
CA ILE A 97 -14.95 -1.52 5.12
C ILE A 97 -14.27 -0.46 6.00
N GLY A 98 -14.32 0.80 5.55
CA GLY A 98 -13.85 1.95 6.31
C GLY A 98 -14.89 2.48 7.29
N GLN A 99 -14.47 3.38 8.18
CA GLN A 99 -15.36 4.03 9.15
C GLN A 99 -16.49 4.86 8.50
N ASP A 100 -16.28 5.27 7.25
CA ASP A 100 -17.24 5.97 6.41
C ASP A 100 -18.25 5.06 5.72
N GLY A 101 -18.19 3.74 5.97
CA GLY A 101 -19.05 2.73 5.35
C GLY A 101 -18.68 2.41 3.89
N ARG A 102 -17.62 3.01 3.35
CA ARG A 102 -17.11 2.72 2.00
C ARG A 102 -16.20 1.51 2.02
N LEU A 103 -16.10 0.86 0.87
CA LEU A 103 -15.13 -0.21 0.64
C LEU A 103 -13.80 0.40 0.19
N TRP A 104 -12.75 0.14 0.95
CA TRP A 104 -11.40 0.66 0.75
C TRP A 104 -10.43 -0.42 0.31
N PHE A 105 -9.61 -0.11 -0.68
CA PHE A 105 -8.50 -0.97 -1.10
C PHE A 105 -7.36 -0.14 -1.73
N ASP A 106 -6.17 -0.72 -1.72
CA ASP A 106 -5.01 -0.21 -2.44
C ASP A 106 -5.00 -0.77 -3.87
N ALA A 107 -4.75 0.09 -4.84
CA ALA A 107 -4.64 -0.27 -6.24
C ALA A 107 -3.38 0.33 -6.87
N GLN A 108 -2.85 -0.35 -7.88
CA GLN A 108 -1.76 0.15 -8.71
C GLN A 108 -2.38 0.84 -9.93
N LEU A 109 -2.19 2.15 -10.03
CA LEU A 109 -2.62 2.94 -11.17
C LEU A 109 -1.90 2.48 -12.45
N THR A 110 -2.64 2.41 -13.54
CA THR A 110 -2.14 2.13 -14.89
C THR A 110 -2.47 3.25 -15.87
N GLY A 111 -3.47 4.07 -15.56
CA GLY A 111 -3.77 5.30 -16.26
C GLY A 111 -4.66 6.25 -15.46
N ILE A 112 -4.49 7.55 -15.68
CA ILE A 112 -5.31 8.60 -15.06
C ILE A 112 -5.53 9.73 -16.06
N GLY A 113 -6.70 10.35 -16.00
CA GLY A 113 -7.00 11.51 -16.84
C GLY A 113 -8.33 12.15 -16.53
N SER A 114 -8.72 13.08 -17.41
CA SER A 114 -10.10 13.56 -17.45
C SER A 114 -11.00 12.47 -18.02
N PRO A 115 -12.31 12.48 -17.70
CA PRO A 115 -13.25 11.53 -18.28
C PRO A 115 -13.15 11.47 -19.82
N GLY A 116 -12.90 10.28 -20.36
CA GLY A 116 -12.68 10.01 -21.79
C GLY A 116 -11.26 10.28 -22.32
N GLY A 117 -10.34 10.75 -21.47
CA GLY A 117 -8.98 11.17 -21.83
C GLY A 117 -7.92 10.62 -20.88
N VAL A 118 -7.93 9.31 -20.66
CA VAL A 118 -6.99 8.61 -19.76
C VAL A 118 -5.61 8.49 -20.41
N ALA A 119 -4.58 9.00 -19.74
CA ALA A 119 -3.18 8.82 -20.13
C ALA A 119 -2.50 7.78 -19.24
N HIS A 120 -1.43 7.16 -19.74
CA HIS A 120 -0.66 6.20 -18.94
C HIS A 120 -0.01 6.89 -17.73
N ALA A 121 -0.18 6.30 -16.56
CA ALA A 121 0.45 6.74 -15.31
C ALA A 121 0.59 5.54 -14.37
N ALA A 122 1.70 5.47 -13.64
CA ALA A 122 1.99 4.37 -12.73
C ALA A 122 2.29 4.89 -11.33
N ALA A 123 1.36 4.68 -10.40
CA ALA A 123 1.51 5.08 -9.00
C ALA A 123 0.61 4.23 -8.09
N PRO A 124 1.02 3.95 -6.85
CA PRO A 124 0.10 3.39 -5.87
C PRO A 124 -0.99 4.41 -5.54
N ILE A 125 -2.25 3.97 -5.53
CA ILE A 125 -3.40 4.79 -5.15
C ILE A 125 -4.24 4.04 -4.13
N ARG A 126 -5.02 4.77 -3.34
CA ARG A 126 -6.05 4.20 -2.47
C ARG A 126 -7.42 4.60 -3.00
N VAL A 127 -8.34 3.65 -3.07
CA VAL A 127 -9.66 3.87 -3.67
C VAL A 127 -10.74 3.56 -2.64
N GLY A 128 -11.69 4.48 -2.49
CA GLY A 128 -12.90 4.29 -1.70
C GLY A 128 -14.11 4.23 -2.62
N VAL A 129 -14.74 3.06 -2.73
CA VAL A 129 -15.95 2.82 -3.53
C VAL A 129 -17.16 2.57 -2.62
N ASP A 130 -18.36 2.83 -3.11
CA ASP A 130 -19.58 2.35 -2.45
C ASP A 130 -19.62 0.81 -2.50
N PHE A 131 -20.34 0.19 -1.57
CA PHE A 131 -20.38 -1.26 -1.44
C PHE A 131 -20.81 -1.93 -2.76
N GLY A 132 -20.03 -2.93 -3.20
CA GLY A 132 -20.28 -3.69 -4.41
C GLY A 132 -19.46 -4.97 -4.48
N GLU A 133 -19.85 -5.89 -5.35
CA GLU A 133 -19.19 -7.19 -5.57
C GLU A 133 -18.15 -7.11 -6.70
N GLY A 134 -17.16 -8.01 -6.69
CA GLY A 134 -16.15 -8.13 -7.75
C GLY A 134 -14.87 -7.31 -7.57
N PHE A 135 -14.73 -6.55 -6.48
CA PHE A 135 -13.50 -5.83 -6.11
C PHE A 135 -12.49 -6.74 -5.41
N ASP A 136 -12.00 -7.74 -6.14
CA ASP A 136 -11.03 -8.71 -5.67
C ASP A 136 -9.59 -8.33 -6.03
N MET A 137 -8.63 -8.79 -5.23
CA MET A 137 -7.21 -8.61 -5.52
C MET A 137 -6.87 -9.18 -6.91
N GLY A 138 -6.15 -8.40 -7.71
CA GLY A 138 -5.81 -8.73 -9.10
C GLY A 138 -6.90 -8.38 -10.13
N ALA A 139 -8.05 -7.83 -9.71
CA ALA A 139 -9.03 -7.31 -10.64
C ALA A 139 -8.59 -5.96 -11.24
N GLY A 140 -8.81 -5.79 -12.54
CA GLY A 140 -8.64 -4.53 -13.25
C GLY A 140 -9.94 -3.72 -13.20
N ILE A 141 -9.85 -2.50 -12.71
CA ILE A 141 -11.00 -1.63 -12.48
C ILE A 141 -10.82 -0.29 -13.17
N ARG A 142 -11.95 0.28 -13.60
CA ARG A 142 -12.07 1.64 -14.10
C ARG A 142 -12.94 2.43 -13.13
N ILE A 143 -12.39 3.52 -12.63
CA ILE A 143 -12.98 4.33 -11.58
C ILE A 143 -13.18 5.73 -12.11
N THR A 144 -14.36 6.30 -11.86
CA THR A 144 -14.59 7.74 -12.00
C THR A 144 -14.88 8.31 -10.63
N GLY A 145 -14.21 9.40 -10.26
CA GLY A 145 -14.35 9.96 -8.92
C GLY A 145 -13.47 11.18 -8.68
N GLN A 146 -13.48 11.65 -7.45
CA GLN A 146 -12.67 12.79 -7.04
C GLN A 146 -11.33 12.30 -6.48
N ALA A 147 -10.23 12.77 -7.07
CA ALA A 147 -8.90 12.56 -6.53
C ALA A 147 -8.58 13.57 -5.43
N ALA A 148 -7.99 13.10 -4.33
CA ALA A 148 -7.47 13.90 -3.23
C ALA A 148 -5.98 13.61 -3.06
N GLN A 149 -5.21 14.63 -2.67
CA GLN A 149 -3.79 14.44 -2.36
C GLN A 149 -3.65 13.75 -1.01
N THR A 150 -2.60 12.94 -0.88
CA THR A 150 -2.20 12.32 0.38
C THR A 150 -1.11 13.13 1.07
N ASP A 151 -1.00 12.95 2.38
CA ASP A 151 0.05 13.59 3.16
C ASP A 151 1.44 12.99 2.88
N ALA A 152 2.48 13.75 3.18
CA ALA A 152 3.86 13.29 3.03
C ALA A 152 4.10 12.06 3.94
N GLY A 153 4.60 10.97 3.35
CA GLY A 153 4.83 9.70 4.04
C GLY A 153 3.76 8.65 3.81
N GLU A 154 2.62 9.00 3.21
CA GLU A 154 1.64 8.01 2.81
C GLU A 154 2.13 7.15 1.62
N ARG A 155 1.83 5.86 1.70
CA ARG A 155 2.15 4.90 0.64
C ARG A 155 1.46 5.27 -0.68
N SER A 156 0.19 5.65 -0.61
CA SER A 156 -0.58 6.05 -1.78
C SER A 156 -0.20 7.46 -2.23
N ALA A 157 -0.13 7.68 -3.54
CA ALA A 157 0.17 8.98 -4.13
C ALA A 157 -1.05 9.90 -4.12
N ILE A 158 -2.23 9.31 -4.31
CA ILE A 158 -3.53 9.98 -4.23
C ILE A 158 -4.56 9.00 -3.64
N VAL A 159 -5.62 9.58 -3.09
CA VAL A 159 -6.85 8.87 -2.72
C VAL A 159 -7.92 9.21 -3.75
N VAL A 160 -8.64 8.21 -4.26
CA VAL A 160 -9.75 8.41 -5.20
C VAL A 160 -11.05 8.01 -4.51
N PHE A 161 -11.92 8.99 -4.28
CA PHE A 161 -13.29 8.77 -3.84
C PHE A 161 -14.14 8.50 -5.08
N ALA A 162 -14.41 7.23 -5.33
CA ALA A 162 -15.18 6.82 -6.50
C ALA A 162 -16.64 7.26 -6.36
N SER A 163 -17.18 7.81 -7.43
CA SER A 163 -18.63 7.95 -7.65
C SER A 163 -19.17 6.82 -8.51
N ALA A 164 -18.32 6.22 -9.36
CA ALA A 164 -18.62 5.04 -10.14
C ALA A 164 -17.35 4.19 -10.26
N ALA A 165 -17.50 2.87 -10.16
CA ALA A 165 -16.43 1.92 -10.38
C ALA A 165 -16.97 0.72 -11.16
N GLU A 166 -16.24 0.33 -12.20
CA GLU A 166 -16.57 -0.80 -13.07
C GLU A 166 -15.38 -1.76 -13.10
N VAL A 167 -15.66 -3.06 -13.01
CA VAL A 167 -14.64 -4.10 -13.14
C VAL A 167 -14.48 -4.41 -14.63
N GLU A 168 -13.40 -3.94 -15.24
CA GLU A 168 -13.10 -4.22 -16.65
C GLU A 168 -12.53 -5.62 -16.85
N ARG A 169 -11.77 -6.11 -15.86
CA ARG A 169 -11.15 -7.43 -15.87
C ARG A 169 -11.27 -8.05 -14.49
N THR A 170 -11.86 -9.23 -14.42
CA THR A 170 -11.85 -10.02 -13.19
C THR A 170 -10.44 -10.46 -12.84
N ALA A 171 -10.22 -10.80 -11.56
CA ALA A 171 -8.97 -11.44 -11.13
C ALA A 171 -8.68 -12.68 -12.01
N SER A 172 -7.40 -12.97 -12.24
CA SER A 172 -6.96 -14.09 -13.09
C SER A 172 -5.87 -14.93 -12.41
N GLY A 173 -5.68 -16.17 -12.88
CA GLY A 173 -4.64 -17.07 -12.39
C GLY A 173 -4.79 -17.42 -10.90
N VAL A 174 -3.70 -17.30 -10.14
CA VAL A 174 -3.69 -17.61 -8.70
C VAL A 174 -4.62 -16.68 -7.91
N PHE A 175 -4.79 -15.43 -8.36
CA PHE A 175 -5.69 -14.48 -7.70
C PHE A 175 -7.16 -14.84 -7.92
N ALA A 176 -7.53 -15.32 -9.12
CA ALA A 176 -8.88 -15.84 -9.37
C ALA A 176 -9.21 -17.02 -8.46
N LEU A 177 -8.28 -17.97 -8.36
CA LEU A 177 -8.44 -19.14 -7.49
C LEU A 177 -8.57 -18.72 -6.02
N ALA A 178 -7.76 -17.76 -5.57
CA ALA A 178 -7.83 -17.23 -4.21
C ALA A 178 -9.17 -16.52 -3.95
N ALA A 179 -9.67 -15.74 -4.92
CA ALA A 179 -10.97 -15.07 -4.84
C ALA A 179 -12.12 -16.08 -4.78
N GLU A 180 -12.08 -17.13 -5.59
CA GLU A 180 -13.08 -18.22 -5.57
C GLU A 180 -13.09 -18.96 -4.23
N LEU A 181 -11.92 -19.39 -3.74
CA LEU A 181 -11.80 -20.04 -2.43
C LEU A 181 -12.24 -19.13 -1.28
N LYS A 182 -11.93 -17.83 -1.37
CA LYS A 182 -12.40 -16.84 -0.40
C LYS A 182 -13.92 -16.72 -0.44
N GLY A 183 -14.52 -16.58 -1.61
CA GLY A 183 -15.98 -16.50 -1.80
C GLY A 183 -16.69 -17.74 -1.26
N ASP A 184 -16.18 -18.93 -1.57
CA ASP A 184 -16.72 -20.21 -1.06
C ASP A 184 -16.63 -20.31 0.46
N PHE A 185 -15.50 -19.91 1.04
CA PHE A 185 -15.32 -19.91 2.48
C PHE A 185 -16.26 -18.93 3.18
N VAL A 186 -16.41 -17.71 2.64
CA VAL A 186 -17.33 -16.70 3.16
C VAL A 186 -18.76 -17.22 3.10
N SER A 187 -19.19 -17.72 1.94
CA SER A 187 -20.53 -18.28 1.72
C SER A 187 -20.89 -19.42 2.69
N ARG A 188 -19.93 -20.29 3.00
CA ARG A 188 -20.12 -21.36 3.99
C ARG A 188 -20.12 -20.85 5.43
N SER A 189 -19.30 -19.84 5.72
CA SER A 189 -19.19 -19.29 7.06
C SER A 189 -20.43 -18.49 7.45
N THR A 190 -21.02 -17.74 6.52
CA THR A 190 -22.24 -16.95 6.77
C THR A 190 -23.47 -17.82 7.04
N ALA A 191 -23.43 -19.12 6.74
CA ALA A 191 -24.47 -20.07 7.11
C ALA A 191 -24.41 -20.54 8.58
N LEU A 192 -23.36 -20.18 9.33
CA LEU A 192 -23.21 -20.55 10.75
C LEU A 192 -24.02 -19.60 11.65
N PRO A 193 -24.39 -20.04 12.88
CA PRO A 193 -24.95 -19.14 13.87
C PRO A 193 -23.96 -18.02 14.27
N GLU A 194 -24.48 -16.83 14.59
CA GLU A 194 -23.67 -15.75 15.16
C GLU A 194 -23.07 -16.16 16.52
N PRO A 195 -21.85 -15.70 16.86
CA PRO A 195 -21.02 -14.73 16.14
C PRO A 195 -20.12 -15.34 15.03
N GLY A 196 -20.24 -16.65 14.77
CA GLY A 196 -19.34 -17.37 13.86
C GLY A 196 -19.43 -16.89 12.40
N ALA A 197 -20.62 -16.49 11.97
CA ALA A 197 -20.86 -15.95 10.63
C ALA A 197 -20.11 -14.64 10.37
N GLY A 198 -20.02 -13.74 11.36
CA GLY A 198 -19.20 -12.54 11.28
C GLY A 198 -17.70 -12.78 11.50
N LEU A 199 -17.33 -13.62 12.46
CA LEU A 199 -15.94 -13.77 12.90
C LEU A 199 -15.06 -14.61 11.97
N LEU A 200 -15.57 -15.74 11.47
CA LEU A 200 -14.75 -16.68 10.70
C LEU A 200 -14.21 -16.09 9.39
N PRO A 201 -15.01 -15.36 8.58
CA PRO A 201 -14.50 -14.65 7.41
C PRO A 201 -13.38 -13.66 7.73
N GLY A 202 -13.55 -12.88 8.80
CA GLY A 202 -12.56 -11.91 9.25
C GLY A 202 -11.25 -12.57 9.66
N LEU A 203 -11.32 -13.67 10.42
CA LEU A 203 -10.15 -14.37 10.95
C LEU A 203 -9.39 -15.18 9.90
N ALA A 204 -10.09 -15.86 8.99
CA ALA A 204 -9.45 -16.79 8.07
C ALA A 204 -8.97 -16.13 6.78
N VAL A 205 -9.71 -15.14 6.27
CA VAL A 205 -9.48 -14.56 4.93
C VAL A 205 -9.47 -13.02 4.94
N GLY A 206 -9.46 -12.42 6.13
CA GLY A 206 -9.42 -10.97 6.31
C GLY A 206 -10.67 -10.26 5.77
N ASP A 207 -11.79 -10.98 5.64
CA ASP A 207 -13.05 -10.37 5.18
C ASP A 207 -13.84 -9.86 6.38
N THR A 208 -13.67 -8.58 6.68
CA THR A 208 -14.33 -7.93 7.83
C THR A 208 -15.71 -7.37 7.51
N ARG A 209 -16.26 -7.63 6.31
CA ARG A 209 -17.55 -7.05 5.88
C ARG A 209 -18.74 -7.50 6.72
N ALA A 210 -18.67 -8.70 7.30
CA ALA A 210 -19.72 -9.28 8.14
C ALA A 210 -19.52 -9.01 9.64
N VAL A 211 -18.46 -8.30 10.04
CA VAL A 211 -18.19 -7.98 11.46
C VAL A 211 -19.01 -6.76 11.86
N THR A 212 -19.97 -6.93 12.76
CA THR A 212 -20.80 -5.83 13.28
C THR A 212 -20.05 -4.98 14.32
N ALA A 213 -20.53 -3.75 14.54
CA ALA A 213 -19.96 -2.86 15.56
C ALA A 213 -20.07 -3.46 16.97
N ASP A 214 -21.24 -4.00 17.33
CA ASP A 214 -21.47 -4.65 18.63
C ASP A 214 -20.51 -5.83 18.85
N LEU A 215 -20.29 -6.66 17.82
CA LEU A 215 -19.34 -7.77 17.88
C LEU A 215 -17.90 -7.27 18.04
N ASN A 216 -17.54 -6.18 17.36
CA ASN A 216 -16.23 -5.55 17.51
C ASN A 216 -16.01 -5.00 18.93
N ASP A 217 -17.04 -4.40 19.52
CA ASP A 217 -16.99 -3.87 20.89
C ASP A 217 -16.91 -5.01 21.92
N ASP A 218 -17.63 -6.11 21.72
CA ASP A 218 -17.53 -7.32 22.53
C ASP A 218 -16.12 -7.97 22.46
N MET A 219 -15.50 -7.98 21.28
CA MET A 219 -14.12 -8.45 21.10
C MET A 219 -13.11 -7.56 21.83
N ARG A 220 -13.30 -6.23 21.80
CA ARG A 220 -12.46 -5.27 22.53
C ARG A 220 -12.63 -5.45 24.03
N ALA A 221 -13.87 -5.56 24.52
CA ALA A 221 -14.20 -5.71 25.93
C ALA A 221 -13.69 -7.03 26.54
N SER A 222 -13.66 -8.12 25.77
CA SER A 222 -13.21 -9.44 26.21
C SER A 222 -11.69 -9.63 26.25
N GLY A 223 -10.89 -8.61 25.89
CA GLY A 223 -9.42 -8.71 25.91
C GLY A 223 -8.85 -9.59 24.79
N LEU A 224 -9.66 -9.92 23.78
CA LEU A 224 -9.23 -10.58 22.54
C LEU A 224 -8.54 -9.59 21.58
N SER A 225 -8.05 -8.45 22.08
CA SER A 225 -7.32 -7.43 21.32
C SER A 225 -6.06 -7.98 20.62
N HIS A 226 -5.50 -9.08 21.13
CA HIS A 226 -4.39 -9.78 20.48
C HIS A 226 -4.77 -10.47 19.15
N LEU A 227 -6.07 -10.68 18.88
CA LEU A 227 -6.59 -11.14 17.58
C LEU A 227 -7.04 -9.98 16.68
N THR A 228 -7.36 -8.81 17.25
CA THR A 228 -7.69 -7.60 16.47
C THR A 228 -6.44 -6.89 15.93
N ALA A 229 -5.31 -6.99 16.64
CA ALA A 229 -4.04 -6.35 16.25
C ALA A 229 -3.33 -7.01 15.04
N VAL A 230 -3.64 -8.27 14.70
CA VAL A 230 -3.10 -8.95 13.52
C VAL A 230 -4.00 -8.78 12.28
N SER A 231 -5.26 -8.38 12.49
CA SER A 231 -6.29 -8.27 11.45
C SER A 231 -6.48 -6.86 10.88
N GLY A 232 -5.69 -5.88 11.31
CA GLY A 232 -5.76 -4.52 10.75
C GLY A 232 -7.07 -3.80 11.04
N LEU A 233 -7.65 -4.02 12.22
CA LEU A 233 -8.78 -3.23 12.70
C LEU A 233 -8.29 -1.85 13.19
N PRO A 234 -9.01 -0.76 12.91
CA PRO A 234 -8.57 0.58 13.32
C PRO A 234 -8.60 0.72 14.85
N ASP A 235 -7.48 1.18 15.40
CA ASP A 235 -7.41 1.75 16.75
C ASP A 235 -8.26 3.04 16.77
N GLU A 236 -8.93 3.30 17.90
CA GLU A 236 -9.47 4.63 18.21
C GLU A 236 -8.36 5.65 18.48
#